data_AF-A0A2H9RB30-F1
#
_entry.id   AF-A0A2H9RB30-F1
#
_cell.length_a   1.000
_cell.length_b   1.000
_cell.length_c   1.000
_cell.angle_alpha   90.00
_cell.angle_beta   90.00
_cell.angle_gamma   90.00
#
_symmetry.space_group_name_H-M   'P 1'
#
loop_
_entity.id
_entity.type
_entity.pdbx_description
1 polymer ?
#
loop_
_entity_poly.entity_id
_entity_poly.type
_entity_poly.pdbx_seq_one_letter_code
_entity_poly.pdbx_strand_id
1 'polypeptide(L)'
;QTVTWINSNKEETRTIFIDFMKDEMGKSLPDELIDESLSNLEITSDPIVSSINTIAKRADSLGYLGRHGYDLDGLFFDKNSNSQLQEVLVNNDQT
;
A
#
# COMPACT_ATOMS: atom_id res chain seq x y z
N GLN A 1 4.37 2.85 13.87
CA GLN A 1 4.93 1.71 14.63
C GLN A 1 5.23 0.52 13.71
N THR A 2 4.24 -0.02 12.99
CA THR A 2 4.43 -1.17 12.09
C THR A 2 5.44 -0.94 10.98
N VAL A 3 5.33 0.16 10.23
CA VAL A 3 6.27 0.50 9.14
C VAL A 3 7.73 0.57 9.62
N THR A 4 7.96 1.25 10.74
CA THR A 4 9.29 1.34 11.36
C THR A 4 9.84 -0.04 11.73
N TRP A 5 9.00 -0.91 12.29
CA TRP A 5 9.38 -2.27 12.64
C TRP A 5 9.75 -3.08 11.39
N ILE A 6 8.91 -3.07 10.35
CA ILE A 6 9.17 -3.80 9.10
C ILE A 6 10.51 -3.38 8.48
N ASN A 7 10.76 -2.08 8.35
CA ASN A 7 11.99 -1.58 7.76
C ASN A 7 13.25 -1.91 8.59
N SER A 8 13.10 -2.10 9.92
CA SER A 8 14.19 -2.36 10.85
C SER A 8 14.46 -3.86 11.11
N ASN A 9 13.52 -4.75 10.76
CA ASN A 9 13.57 -6.19 11.04
C ASN A 9 13.41 -6.97 9.73
N LYS A 10 14.41 -6.84 8.83
CA LYS A 10 14.33 -7.35 7.45
C LYS A 10 14.24 -8.88 7.39
N GLU A 11 15.01 -9.58 8.20
CA GLU A 11 15.03 -11.06 8.24
C GLU A 11 13.70 -11.62 8.78
N GLU A 12 13.15 -11.01 9.83
CA GLU A 12 11.86 -11.37 10.38
C GLU A 12 10.73 -11.06 9.40
N THR A 13 10.78 -9.89 8.75
CA THR A 13 9.84 -9.51 7.68
C THR A 13 9.86 -10.54 6.55
N ARG A 14 11.05 -10.95 6.11
CA ARG A 14 11.23 -11.98 5.09
C ARG A 14 10.59 -13.30 5.50
N THR A 15 10.87 -13.76 6.72
CA THR A 15 10.33 -15.02 7.25
C THR A 15 8.80 -14.98 7.29
N ILE A 16 8.23 -13.90 7.86
CA ILE A 16 6.78 -13.69 7.92
C ILE A 16 6.17 -13.68 6.51
N PHE A 17 6.79 -13.00 5.55
CA PHE A 17 6.31 -12.94 4.17
C PHE A 17 6.33 -14.32 3.49
N ILE A 18 7.41 -15.10 3.68
CA ILE A 18 7.53 -16.46 3.13
C ILE A 18 6.45 -17.38 3.70
N ASP A 19 6.21 -17.31 5.01
CA ASP A 19 5.21 -18.16 5.66
C ASP A 19 3.79 -17.76 5.23
N PHE A 20 3.50 -16.45 5.14
CA PHE A 20 2.27 -15.94 4.53
C PHE A 20 2.05 -16.50 3.11
N MET A 21 3.09 -16.47 2.26
CA MET A 21 2.99 -17.00 0.89
C MET A 21 2.71 -18.50 0.88
N LYS A 22 3.33 -19.29 1.76
CA LYS A 22 3.05 -20.73 1.87
C LYS A 22 1.60 -20.98 2.30
N ASP A 23 1.10 -20.22 3.26
CA ASP A 23 -0.24 -20.40 3.80
C ASP A 23 -1.33 -20.00 2.80
N GLU A 24 -1.18 -18.84 2.13
CA GLU A 24 -2.20 -18.31 1.21
C GLU A 24 -2.10 -18.88 -0.22
N MET A 25 -0.89 -19.23 -0.68
CA MET A 25 -0.67 -19.69 -2.06
C MET A 25 -0.27 -21.17 -2.15
N GLY A 26 -0.13 -21.85 -1.01
CA GLY A 26 0.30 -23.26 -0.91
C GLY A 26 1.79 -23.50 -1.20
N LYS A 27 2.54 -22.45 -1.56
CA LYS A 27 3.99 -22.51 -1.85
C LYS A 27 4.62 -21.11 -1.75
N SER A 28 5.91 -21.07 -1.45
CA SER A 28 6.71 -19.85 -1.54
C SER A 28 7.32 -19.65 -2.93
N LEU A 29 7.82 -18.44 -3.18
CA LEU A 29 8.75 -18.13 -4.27
C LEU A 29 10.18 -18.54 -3.88
N PRO A 30 11.11 -18.64 -4.86
CA PRO A 30 12.52 -18.87 -4.57
C PRO A 30 13.09 -17.80 -3.63
N ASP A 31 13.85 -18.25 -2.64
CA ASP A 31 14.48 -17.41 -1.62
C ASP A 31 15.23 -16.21 -2.19
N GLU A 32 16.08 -16.43 -3.20
CA GLU A 32 16.86 -15.37 -3.86
C GLU A 32 15.98 -14.29 -4.49
N LEU A 33 14.85 -14.65 -5.07
CA LEU A 33 13.91 -13.69 -5.66
C LEU A 33 13.23 -12.84 -4.58
N ILE A 34 12.90 -13.45 -3.44
CA ILE A 34 12.32 -12.72 -2.30
C ILE A 34 13.37 -11.78 -1.70
N ASP A 35 14.61 -12.26 -1.54
CA ASP A 35 15.72 -11.48 -1.00
C ASP A 35 16.00 -10.24 -1.87
N GLU A 36 16.14 -10.44 -3.18
CA GLU A 36 16.33 -9.33 -4.12
C GLU A 36 15.14 -8.37 -4.08
N SER A 37 13.91 -8.88 -4.11
CA SER A 37 12.71 -8.04 -4.11
C SER A 37 12.61 -7.19 -2.84
N LEU A 38 12.74 -7.80 -1.65
CA LEU A 38 12.65 -7.09 -0.37
C LEU A 38 13.81 -6.10 -0.18
N SER A 39 14.99 -6.36 -0.76
CA SER A 39 16.12 -5.42 -0.70
C SER A 39 15.86 -4.10 -1.42
N ASN A 40 14.95 -4.10 -2.41
CA ASN A 40 14.59 -2.96 -3.24
C ASN A 40 13.32 -2.23 -2.77
N LEU A 41 12.75 -2.62 -1.63
CA LEU A 41 11.53 -2.02 -1.09
C LEU A 41 11.82 -1.17 0.14
N GLU A 42 11.19 0.00 0.19
CA GLU A 42 11.02 0.79 1.40
C GLU A 42 9.53 0.83 1.72
N ILE A 43 9.15 0.30 2.89
CA ILE A 43 7.76 0.34 3.33
C ILE A 43 7.49 1.74 3.89
N THR A 44 6.39 2.37 3.46
CA THR A 44 6.00 3.70 3.92
C THR A 44 4.53 3.74 4.27
N SER A 45 4.19 4.46 5.34
CA SER A 45 2.80 4.86 5.67
C SER A 45 2.48 6.27 5.16
N ASP A 46 3.47 6.98 4.61
CA ASP A 46 3.29 8.29 4.02
C ASP A 46 3.09 8.12 2.51
N PRO A 47 1.86 8.31 1.98
CA PRO A 47 1.56 8.03 0.59
C PRO A 47 2.32 8.99 -0.33
N ILE A 48 2.99 8.42 -1.34
CA ILE A 48 3.67 9.21 -2.36
C ILE A 48 2.64 9.63 -3.41
N VAL A 49 2.12 10.85 -3.28
CA VAL A 49 1.06 11.43 -4.14
C VAL A 49 1.40 11.33 -5.64
N SER A 50 2.68 11.54 -6.01
CA SER A 50 3.13 11.45 -7.41
C SER A 50 3.02 10.03 -7.98
N SER A 51 3.18 8.99 -7.16
CA SER A 51 3.02 7.59 -7.56
C SER A 51 1.57 7.30 -7.94
N ILE A 52 0.60 7.74 -7.12
CA ILE A 52 -0.82 7.59 -7.39
C ILE A 52 -1.23 8.33 -8.67
N ASN A 53 -0.79 9.58 -8.83
CA ASN A 53 -1.03 10.34 -10.06
C ASN A 53 -0.48 9.64 -11.30
N THR A 54 0.74 9.09 -11.20
CA THR A 54 1.38 8.38 -12.31
C THR A 54 0.61 7.11 -12.68
N ILE A 55 0.17 6.35 -11.68
CA ILE A 55 -0.62 5.13 -11.90
C ILE A 55 -1.96 5.47 -12.53
N ALA A 56 -2.68 6.48 -12.02
CA ALA A 56 -3.97 6.90 -12.56
C ALA A 56 -3.85 7.34 -14.02
N LYS A 57 -2.86 8.19 -14.34
CA LYS A 57 -2.58 8.62 -15.72
C LYS A 57 -2.30 7.44 -16.66
N ARG A 58 -1.49 6.48 -16.21
CA ARG A 58 -1.16 5.29 -17.02
C ARG A 58 -2.38 4.40 -17.20
N ALA A 59 -3.14 4.15 -16.14
CA ALA A 59 -4.34 3.33 -16.19
C ALA A 59 -5.40 3.93 -17.13
N ASP A 60 -5.59 5.25 -17.09
CA ASP A 60 -6.45 5.98 -18.01
C ASP A 60 -5.98 5.86 -19.46
N SER A 61 -4.68 6.05 -19.72
CA SER A 61 -4.12 5.91 -21.07
C SER A 61 -4.27 4.51 -21.66
N LEU A 62 -4.42 3.49 -20.80
CA LEU A 62 -4.68 2.10 -21.18
C LEU A 62 -6.18 1.76 -21.23
N GLY A 63 -7.06 2.70 -20.87
CA GLY A 63 -8.51 2.53 -20.85
C GLY A 63 -9.07 1.80 -19.62
N TYR A 64 -8.26 1.57 -18.58
CA TYR A 64 -8.70 0.88 -17.36
C TYR A 64 -9.65 1.71 -16.49
N LEU A 65 -9.64 3.04 -16.64
CA LEU A 65 -10.48 3.95 -15.84
C LEU A 65 -11.76 4.40 -16.59
N GLY A 66 -12.10 3.72 -17.68
CA GLY A 66 -13.28 4.03 -18.49
C GLY A 66 -13.06 5.21 -19.45
N ARG A 67 -14.15 5.78 -19.97
CA ARG A 67 -14.10 6.80 -21.04
C ARG A 67 -14.17 8.24 -20.55
N HIS A 68 -14.34 8.45 -19.25
CA HIS A 68 -14.59 9.76 -18.66
C HIS A 68 -13.37 10.32 -17.91
N GLY A 69 -12.21 9.69 -18.06
CA GLY A 69 -11.02 10.05 -17.30
C GLY A 69 -11.08 9.53 -15.88
N TYR A 70 -10.31 10.19 -15.00
CA TYR A 70 -10.24 9.87 -13.59
C TYR A 70 -10.22 11.14 -12.75
N ASP A 71 -10.75 11.01 -11.54
CA ASP A 71 -10.73 12.04 -10.50
C ASP A 71 -10.08 11.44 -9.25
N LEU A 72 -9.16 12.18 -8.65
CA LEU A 72 -8.44 11.78 -7.44
C LEU A 72 -8.86 12.60 -6.22
N ASP A 73 -9.87 13.45 -6.36
CA ASP A 73 -10.43 14.22 -5.25
C ASP A 73 -10.91 13.29 -4.14
N GLY A 74 -10.59 13.64 -2.90
CA GLY A 74 -10.93 12.84 -1.71
C GLY A 74 -10.07 11.58 -1.50
N LEU A 75 -9.18 11.22 -2.44
CA LEU A 75 -8.30 10.06 -2.27
C LEU A 75 -7.16 10.32 -1.27
N PHE A 76 -6.70 11.58 -1.19
CA PHE A 76 -5.65 11.98 -0.26
C PHE A 76 -6.24 12.56 1.00
N PHE A 77 -5.78 12.05 2.13
CA PHE A 77 -6.15 12.54 3.44
C PHE A 77 -4.98 13.34 4.02
N ASP A 78 -5.24 14.56 4.48
CA ASP A 78 -4.23 15.29 5.23
C ASP A 78 -4.27 14.81 6.68
N LYS A 79 -3.27 14.02 7.07
CA LYS A 79 -3.11 13.51 8.44
C LYS A 79 -3.01 14.61 9.50
N ASN A 80 -2.76 15.86 9.11
CA ASN A 80 -2.71 17.01 10.00
C ASN A 80 -4.06 17.76 10.09
N SER A 81 -5.02 17.44 9.21
CA SER A 81 -6.35 18.03 9.21
C SER A 81 -7.29 17.23 10.11
N ASN A 82 -7.35 17.62 11.39
CA ASN A 82 -8.23 17.02 12.41
C ASN A 82 -9.72 16.97 12.03
N SER A 83 -10.15 17.80 11.07
CA SER A 83 -11.54 17.82 10.58
C SER A 83 -11.94 16.52 9.89
N GLN A 84 -11.03 15.88 9.17
CA GLN A 84 -11.34 14.69 8.39
C GLN A 84 -11.32 13.40 9.26
N LEU A 85 -10.64 13.43 10.43
CA LEU A 85 -10.58 12.29 11.36
C LEU A 85 -11.91 12.07 12.09
N GLN A 86 -12.66 13.14 12.37
CA GLN A 86 -13.96 13.04 13.04
C GLN A 86 -15.03 12.39 12.14
N GLU A 87 -14.98 12.63 10.82
CA GLU A 87 -15.93 12.05 9.87
C GLU A 87 -15.81 10.52 9.76
N VAL A 88 -14.59 9.99 9.79
CA VAL A 88 -14.33 8.53 9.71
C VAL A 88 -14.74 7.81 11.00
N LEU A 89 -14.54 8.43 12.16
CA LEU A 89 -14.90 7.82 13.45
C LEU A 89 -16.42 7.80 13.67
N VAL A 90 -17.13 8.85 13.24
CA VAL A 90 -18.60 8.93 13.37
C VAL A 90 -19.31 7.88 12.51
N ASN A 91 -18.74 7.51 11.36
CA ASN A 91 -19.33 6.51 10.46
C ASN A 91 -19.10 5.05 10.92
N ASN A 92 -18.12 4.80 11.78
CA ASN A 92 -17.85 3.45 12.32
C ASN A 92 -18.68 3.11 13.57
N ASP A 93 -19.35 4.09 14.18
CA ASP A 93 -20.23 3.90 15.35
C ASP A 93 -21.71 3.73 14.96
N GLN A 94 -22.02 3.58 13.66
CA GLN A 94 -23.40 3.43 13.13
C GLN A 94 -23.66 2.12 12.37
N THR A 95 -22.85 1.07 12.58
CA THR A 95 -23.13 -0.31 12.14
C THR A 95 -22.97 -1.30 13.27
#